data_AF-A0A3D3QKY0-F1
#
_entry.id   AF-A0A3D3QKY0-F1
#
_cell.length_a   1.000
_cell.length_b   1.000
_cell.length_c   1.000
_cell.angle_alpha   90.00
_cell.angle_beta   90.00
_cell.angle_gamma   90.00
#
_symmetry.space_group_name_H-M   'P 1'
#
loop_
_entity.id
_entity.type
_entity.pdbx_description
1 polymer ?
#
loop_
_entity_poly.entity_id
_entity_poly.type
_entity_poly.pdbx_seq_one_letter_code
_entity_poly.pdbx_strand_id
1 'polypeptide(L)'
;PAGTETDDLRSRILAQPKMEGLDLACGVSTDERYVVAAVGEERFHVLAYDFGVKAHSPKLLAERGCRVTVIPSDTTAEEILAAKPDGL
;
A
#
# COMPACT_ATOMS: atom_id res chain seq x y z
N PRO A 1 -12.53 13.31 -21.21
CA PRO A 1 -13.70 13.31 -22.12
C PRO A 1 -13.24 13.58 -23.55
N ALA A 2 -13.61 12.73 -24.50
CA ALA A 2 -12.96 12.62 -25.82
C ALA A 2 -13.10 13.85 -26.76
N GLY A 3 -13.71 14.94 -26.32
CA GLY A 3 -13.90 16.18 -27.10
C GLY A 3 -13.24 17.43 -26.50
N THR A 4 -12.35 17.30 -25.52
CA THR A 4 -11.63 18.45 -24.95
C THR A 4 -10.43 18.81 -25.81
N GLU A 5 -10.26 20.09 -26.15
CA GLU A 5 -9.07 20.56 -26.87
C GLU A 5 -7.79 20.28 -26.08
N THR A 6 -6.75 19.88 -26.81
CA THR A 6 -5.44 19.49 -26.25
C THR A 6 -4.81 20.60 -25.41
N ASP A 7 -4.98 21.86 -25.80
CA ASP A 7 -4.40 23.01 -25.09
C ASP A 7 -5.10 23.31 -23.76
N ASP A 8 -6.41 23.08 -23.67
CA ASP A 8 -7.15 23.13 -22.41
C ASP A 8 -6.67 22.02 -21.45
N LEU A 9 -6.53 20.80 -21.95
CA LEU A 9 -6.01 19.67 -21.17
C LEU A 9 -4.59 19.95 -20.67
N ARG A 10 -3.72 20.49 -21.53
CA ARG A 10 -2.35 20.84 -21.17
C ARG A 10 -2.33 21.92 -20.09
N SER A 11 -3.16 22.96 -20.21
CA SER A 11 -3.24 24.04 -19.23
C SER A 11 -3.67 23.51 -17.86
N ARG A 12 -4.64 22.59 -17.81
CA ARG A 12 -5.11 21.95 -16.58
C ARG A 12 -4.07 21.06 -15.92
N ILE A 13 -3.28 20.32 -16.70
CA ILE A 13 -2.17 19.50 -16.19
C ILE A 13 -1.12 20.39 -15.54
N LEU A 14 -0.74 21.49 -16.20
CA LEU A 14 0.27 22.42 -15.68
C LEU A 14 -0.18 23.20 -14.44
N ALA A 15 -1.50 23.38 -14.27
CA ALA A 15 -2.08 24.05 -13.11
C ALA A 15 -2.21 23.14 -11.86
N GLN A 16 -1.99 21.83 -11.99
CA GLN A 16 -2.06 20.92 -10.84
C GLN A 16 -0.98 21.28 -9.80
N PRO A 17 -1.32 21.28 -8.51
CA PRO A 17 -0.33 21.43 -7.45
C PRO A 17 0.76 20.36 -7.55
N LYS A 18 1.99 20.73 -7.19
CA LYS A 18 3.07 19.75 -7.08
C LYS A 18 2.75 18.77 -5.96
N MET A 19 3.03 17.49 -6.19
CA MET A 19 2.91 16.45 -5.17
C MET A 19 4.00 16.52 -4.10
N GLU A 20 5.05 17.30 -4.34
CA GLU A 20 6.19 17.46 -3.43
C GLU A 20 5.74 18.05 -2.09
N GLY A 21 6.09 17.35 -1.00
CA GLY A 21 5.74 17.74 0.37
C GLY A 21 4.32 17.36 0.81
N LEU A 22 3.52 16.73 -0.05
CA LEU A 22 2.19 16.23 0.33
C LEU A 22 2.29 14.80 0.88
N ASP A 23 1.57 14.54 1.98
CA ASP A 23 1.33 13.19 2.47
C ASP A 23 0.14 12.57 1.73
N LEU A 24 0.44 11.95 0.59
CA LEU A 24 -0.55 11.22 -0.21
C LEU A 24 -0.72 9.77 0.26
N ALA A 25 0.25 9.24 1.00
CA ALA A 25 0.31 7.84 1.42
C ALA A 25 -0.74 7.54 2.49
N CYS A 26 -0.84 8.38 3.52
CA CYS A 26 -1.83 8.18 4.58
C CYS A 26 -3.27 8.33 4.06
N GLY A 27 -3.49 9.18 3.04
CA GLY A 27 -4.80 9.39 2.41
C GLY A 27 -5.33 8.22 1.58
N VAL A 28 -4.50 7.20 1.31
CA VAL A 28 -4.88 6.01 0.52
C VAL A 28 -4.67 4.70 1.28
N SER A 29 -4.32 4.78 2.56
CA SER A 29 -4.08 3.63 3.41
C SER A 29 -5.36 2.86 3.69
N THR A 30 -5.24 1.57 4.01
CA THR A 30 -6.37 0.77 4.50
C THR A 30 -6.82 1.23 5.88
N ASP A 31 -8.14 1.25 6.10
CA ASP A 31 -8.74 1.61 7.39
C ASP A 31 -8.52 0.52 8.45
N GLU A 32 -8.49 -0.76 8.03
CA GLU A 32 -8.40 -1.90 8.93
C GLU A 32 -7.33 -2.90 8.47
N ARG A 33 -6.68 -3.54 9.45
CA ARG A 33 -5.70 -4.59 9.19
C ARG A 33 -6.38 -5.78 8.52
N TYR A 34 -5.76 -6.33 7.48
CA TYR A 34 -6.23 -7.56 6.84
C TYR A 34 -5.10 -8.53 6.54
N VAL A 35 -5.45 -9.82 6.42
CA VAL A 35 -4.49 -10.90 6.19
C VAL A 35 -4.65 -11.47 4.79
N VAL A 36 -3.53 -11.60 4.09
CA VAL A 36 -3.39 -12.43 2.89
C VAL A 36 -2.68 -13.70 3.31
N ALA A 37 -3.43 -14.80 3.36
CA ALA A 37 -2.93 -16.10 3.79
C ALA A 37 -1.83 -16.61 2.84
N ALA A 38 -0.84 -17.30 3.39
CA ALA A 38 0.17 -18.00 2.59
C ALA A 38 -0.49 -19.03 1.67
N VAL A 39 0.07 -19.17 0.46
CA VAL A 39 -0.31 -20.25 -0.45
C VAL A 39 0.63 -21.43 -0.20
N GLY A 40 0.05 -22.57 0.21
CA GLY A 40 0.82 -23.76 0.58
C GLY A 40 1.31 -23.70 2.03
N GLU A 41 2.55 -24.11 2.26
CA GLU A 41 3.18 -24.07 3.59
C GLU A 41 3.49 -22.61 3.99
N GLU A 42 3.03 -22.20 5.18
CA GLU A 42 3.42 -20.93 5.78
C GLU A 42 4.87 -21.01 6.26
N ARG A 43 5.73 -20.22 5.63
CA ARG A 43 7.18 -20.16 5.88
C ARG A 43 7.58 -18.95 6.71
N PHE A 44 6.87 -17.83 6.53
CA PHE A 44 7.18 -16.54 7.14
C PHE A 44 5.92 -15.74 7.46
N HIS A 45 5.96 -14.96 8.54
CA HIS A 45 5.01 -13.90 8.85
C HIS A 45 5.59 -12.55 8.43
N VAL A 46 4.95 -11.89 7.47
CA VAL A 46 5.35 -10.57 6.98
C VAL A 46 4.28 -9.55 7.33
N LEU A 47 4.66 -8.40 7.88
CA LEU A 47 3.79 -7.23 7.91
C LEU A 47 4.04 -6.40 6.65
N ALA A 48 3.03 -5.70 6.14
CA ALA A 48 3.20 -4.78 5.02
C ALA A 48 2.43 -3.49 5.30
N TYR A 49 3.13 -2.36 5.38
CA TYR A 49 2.47 -1.06 5.46
C TYR A 49 1.68 -0.77 4.19
N ASP A 50 0.44 -0.32 4.35
CA ASP A 50 -0.34 0.21 3.27
C ASP A 50 -0.11 1.71 3.10
N PHE A 51 0.88 2.05 2.30
CA PHE A 51 1.10 3.41 1.78
C PHE A 51 0.57 3.56 0.35
N GLY A 52 -0.49 2.82 0.01
CA GLY A 52 -0.97 2.63 -1.37
C GLY A 52 -0.36 1.39 -2.01
N VAL A 53 -0.18 0.32 -1.24
CA VAL A 53 0.39 -0.92 -1.76
C VAL A 53 -0.56 -1.55 -2.78
N LYS A 54 -0.03 -1.91 -3.94
CA LYS A 54 -0.85 -2.62 -4.95
C LYS A 54 -1.25 -3.98 -4.40
N ALA A 55 -2.55 -4.29 -4.47
CA ALA A 55 -3.13 -5.55 -3.98
C ALA A 55 -2.48 -6.84 -4.54
N HIS A 56 -1.77 -6.77 -5.66
CA HIS A 56 -1.04 -7.91 -6.21
C HIS A 56 0.27 -8.22 -5.47
N SER A 57 0.89 -7.24 -4.80
CA SER A 57 2.19 -7.43 -4.13
C SER A 57 2.07 -8.37 -2.92
N PRO A 58 1.09 -8.21 -2.01
CA PRO A 58 0.83 -9.18 -0.95
C PRO A 58 0.49 -10.59 -1.49
N LYS A 59 -0.21 -10.69 -2.62
CA LYS A 59 -0.51 -11.97 -3.28
C LYS A 59 0.76 -12.69 -3.73
N LEU A 60 1.70 -11.98 -4.34
CA LEU A 60 2.98 -12.56 -4.76
C LEU A 60 3.83 -13.03 -3.58
N LEU A 61 3.77 -12.34 -2.44
CA LEU A 61 4.43 -12.80 -1.21
C LEU A 61 3.74 -14.05 -0.65
N ALA A 62 2.40 -14.08 -0.66
CA ALA A 62 1.63 -15.26 -0.27
C ALA A 62 1.98 -16.49 -1.10
N GLU A 63 2.13 -16.36 -2.42
CA GLU A 63 2.59 -17.43 -3.32
C GLU A 63 3.97 -18.00 -2.97
N ARG A 64 4.79 -17.28 -2.20
CA ARG A 64 6.12 -17.70 -1.74
C ARG A 64 6.10 -18.33 -0.34
N GLY A 65 4.91 -18.49 0.25
CA GLY A 65 4.71 -19.03 1.59
C GLY A 65 4.66 -17.97 2.69
N CYS A 66 4.50 -16.68 2.38
CA CYS A 66 4.41 -15.64 3.41
C CYS A 66 2.95 -15.41 3.81
N ARG A 67 2.63 -15.52 5.10
CA ARG A 67 1.39 -14.93 5.64
C ARG A 67 1.61 -13.43 5.77
N VAL A 68 0.95 -12.64 4.92
CA VAL A 68 1.10 -11.19 4.89
C VAL A 68 -0.03 -10.54 5.68
N THR A 69 0.30 -9.75 6.69
CA THR A 69 -0.66 -8.86 7.36
C THR A 69 -0.44 -7.45 6.87
N VAL A 70 -1.40 -6.94 6.10
CA VAL A 70 -1.37 -5.55 5.64
C VAL A 70 -1.88 -4.66 6.77
N ILE A 71 -1.11 -3.62 7.09
CA ILE A 71 -1.34 -2.73 8.24
C ILE A 71 -1.55 -1.27 7.79
N PRO A 72 -2.41 -0.51 8.49
CA PRO A 72 -2.59 0.92 8.27
C PRO A 72 -1.27 1.71 8.39
N SER A 73 -1.20 2.81 7.65
CA SER A 73 -0.06 3.75 7.59
C SER A 73 0.33 4.34 8.95
N ASP A 74 -0.60 4.43 9.89
CA ASP A 74 -0.42 4.96 11.24
C ASP A 74 -0.07 3.88 12.28
N THR A 75 0.09 2.62 11.87
CA THR A 75 0.48 1.54 12.78
C THR A 75 1.83 1.85 13.43
N THR A 76 1.87 1.75 14.75
CA THR A 76 3.03 2.13 15.56
C THR A 76 4.14 1.08 15.52
N ALA A 77 5.37 1.50 15.81
CA ALA A 77 6.50 0.59 15.89
C ALA A 77 6.31 -0.44 17.02
N GLU A 78 5.70 -0.04 18.14
CA GLU A 78 5.38 -0.90 19.26
C GLU A 78 4.44 -2.05 18.85
N GLU A 79 3.42 -1.75 18.04
CA GLU A 79 2.50 -2.76 17.51
C GLU A 79 3.17 -3.70 16.53
N ILE A 80 4.07 -3.19 15.68
CA ILE A 80 4.87 -4.03 14.76
C ILE A 80 5.74 -4.99 15.55
N LEU A 81 6.46 -4.50 16.56
CA LEU A 81 7.35 -5.32 17.37
C LEU A 81 6.55 -6.35 18.20
N ALA A 82 5.37 -5.99 18.70
CA ALA A 82 4.48 -6.91 19.40
C ALA A 82 3.98 -8.05 18.51
N ALA A 83 3.80 -7.79 17.21
CA ALA A 83 3.37 -8.79 16.23
C ALA A 83 4.48 -9.81 15.86
N LYS A 84 5.74 -9.55 16.23
CA LYS A 84 6.92 -10.42 16.01
C LYS A 84 7.02 -10.98 14.58
N PRO A 85 6.99 -10.13 13.55
CA PRO A 85 7.11 -10.62 12.19
C PRO A 85 8.53 -11.06 11.85
N ASP A 86 8.64 -11.95 10.87
CA ASP A 86 9.91 -12.33 10.24
C ASP A 86 10.39 -11.27 9.23
N GLY A 87 9.48 -10.40 8.78
CA GLY A 87 9.78 -9.30 7.86
C GLY A 87 8.71 -8.19 7.86
N LEU A 88 9.11 -7.00 7.41
CA LEU A 88 8.28 -5.80 7.24
C LEU A 88 8.32 -5.34 5.78
#